data_AF-A0A6I5CBT0-F1
#
_entry.id   AF-A0A6I5CBT0-F1
#
_cell.length_a   1.000
_cell.length_b   1.000
_cell.length_c   1.000
_cell.angle_alpha   90.00
_cell.angle_beta   90.00
_cell.angle_gamma   90.00
#
_symmetry.space_group_name_H-M   'P 1'
#
loop_
_entity.id
_entity.type
_entity.pdbx_description
1 polymer ?
#
loop_
_entity_poly.entity_id
_entity_poly.type
_entity_poly.pdbx_seq_one_letter_code
_entity_poly.pdbx_strand_id
1 'polypeptide(L)'
;TNQRDGQMTYHIDGGGASPLVNYEPSVTGGLQEAVYPAHEEQGPEIRGRLTRARIPRANDYQQAGQRYLLMEQWERDDLVKNLVGQLSRCDRPVQERMVWHFLLVENELGLRVGEGVGVSPQDVAGLEPLAGQDLTDEDRKRLSRLGENPPRDVEGLTMTHCVPDERHTVTR
;
A
#
# COMPACT_ATOMS: atom_id res chain seq x y z
N THR A 1 10.32 -33.15 6.95
CA THR A 1 8.86 -32.97 7.14
C THR A 1 8.19 -34.30 6.78
N ASN A 2 6.87 -34.44 6.99
CA ASN A 2 6.13 -35.64 6.55
C ASN A 2 5.70 -35.58 5.06
N GLN A 3 6.06 -34.53 4.33
CA GLN A 3 5.70 -34.38 2.92
C GLN A 3 6.46 -35.39 2.04
N ARG A 4 5.77 -35.93 1.05
CA ARG A 4 6.26 -36.94 0.09
C ARG A 4 5.72 -36.67 -1.30
N ASP A 5 6.43 -37.22 -2.28
CA ASP A 5 6.06 -37.19 -3.69
C ASP A 5 5.92 -35.77 -4.21
N GLY A 6 5.07 -35.56 -5.23
CA GLY A 6 5.03 -34.33 -6.02
C GLY A 6 5.69 -34.53 -7.39
N GLN A 7 5.29 -33.70 -8.35
CA GLN A 7 5.89 -33.73 -9.68
C GLN A 7 7.35 -33.27 -9.59
N MET A 8 8.27 -34.02 -10.21
CA MET A 8 9.72 -33.75 -10.21
C MET A 8 10.38 -33.85 -8.82
N THR A 9 9.89 -34.72 -7.95
CA THR A 9 10.54 -34.98 -6.66
C THR A 9 11.82 -35.78 -6.86
N TYR A 10 12.95 -35.12 -6.63
CA TYR A 10 14.30 -35.70 -6.75
C TYR A 10 14.80 -36.35 -5.46
N HIS A 11 14.21 -35.99 -4.32
CA HIS A 11 14.65 -36.43 -3.00
C HIS A 11 13.47 -36.81 -2.12
N ILE A 12 13.67 -37.86 -1.31
CA ILE A 12 12.77 -38.27 -0.25
C ILE A 12 13.44 -37.84 1.06
N ASP A 13 12.83 -36.94 1.84
CA ASP A 13 13.40 -36.49 3.12
C ASP A 13 13.64 -37.70 4.06
N GLY A 14 14.89 -38.08 4.32
CA GLY A 14 15.25 -39.23 5.18
C GLY A 14 15.12 -38.98 6.69
N GLY A 15 14.42 -37.93 7.12
CA GLY A 15 14.42 -37.47 8.51
C GLY A 15 13.66 -38.36 9.51
N GLY A 16 12.84 -39.30 9.04
CA GLY A 16 12.08 -40.22 9.90
C GLY A 16 12.78 -41.58 10.04
N ALA A 17 12.73 -42.17 11.24
CA ALA A 17 13.30 -43.50 11.50
C ALA A 17 12.66 -44.64 10.68
N SER A 18 11.49 -44.39 10.05
CA SER A 18 10.78 -45.36 9.21
C SER A 18 10.52 -44.77 7.81
N PRO A 19 10.95 -45.45 6.73
CA PRO A 19 10.71 -45.00 5.35
C PRO A 19 9.24 -45.19 4.90
N LEU A 20 8.47 -45.99 5.64
CA LEU A 20 7.07 -46.30 5.35
C LEU A 20 6.08 -45.34 6.04
N VAL A 21 6.53 -44.62 7.07
CA VAL A 21 5.68 -43.73 7.87
C VAL A 21 5.92 -42.28 7.46
N ASN A 22 4.89 -41.65 6.90
CA ASN A 22 4.87 -40.26 6.46
C ASN A 22 3.73 -39.45 7.14
N TYR A 23 3.33 -39.85 8.35
CA TYR A 23 2.27 -39.20 9.12
C TYR A 23 2.64 -39.16 10.60
N GLU A 24 1.99 -38.26 11.35
CA GLU A 24 2.12 -38.13 12.80
C GLU A 24 0.75 -37.91 13.48
N PRO A 25 0.54 -38.40 14.71
CA PRO A 25 1.44 -39.27 15.49
C PRO A 25 1.40 -40.73 14.98
N SER A 26 2.51 -41.45 15.12
CA SER A 26 2.64 -42.87 14.73
C SER A 26 3.24 -43.71 15.85
N VAL A 27 2.64 -44.87 16.12
CA VAL A 27 3.12 -45.85 17.11
C VAL A 27 4.26 -46.72 16.57
N THR A 28 4.41 -46.82 15.25
CA THR A 28 5.40 -47.66 14.57
C THR A 28 6.69 -46.90 14.23
N GLY A 29 6.92 -45.74 14.86
CA GLY A 29 8.03 -44.83 14.57
C GLY A 29 7.71 -43.81 13.48
N GLY A 30 8.65 -42.92 13.18
CA GLY A 30 8.48 -41.82 12.24
C GLY A 30 8.97 -40.49 12.80
N LEU A 31 8.68 -39.39 12.09
CA LEU A 31 8.87 -38.03 12.62
C LEU A 31 7.85 -37.75 13.73
N GLN A 32 8.22 -36.86 14.65
CA GLN A 32 7.34 -36.35 15.70
C GLN A 32 7.20 -34.84 15.56
N GLU A 33 6.05 -34.34 15.98
CA GLU A 33 5.77 -32.92 16.01
C GLU A 33 6.84 -32.21 16.85
N ALA A 34 7.41 -31.15 16.29
CA ALA A 34 8.42 -30.37 17.00
C ALA A 34 7.79 -29.73 18.25
N VAL A 35 8.52 -29.72 19.36
CA VAL A 35 8.04 -29.05 20.58
C VAL A 35 7.99 -27.54 20.32
N TYR A 36 6.80 -26.97 20.31
CA TYR A 36 6.57 -25.52 20.27
C TYR A 36 5.81 -25.07 21.53
N PRO A 37 6.00 -23.82 21.99
CA PRO A 37 5.24 -23.30 23.11
C PRO A 37 3.76 -23.20 22.72
N ALA A 38 2.94 -24.11 23.25
CA ALA A 38 1.49 -24.06 23.15
C ALA A 38 0.98 -23.03 24.18
N HIS A 39 0.96 -21.76 23.81
CA HIS A 39 0.24 -20.77 24.59
C HIS A 39 -1.26 -21.08 24.47
N GLU A 40 -1.95 -21.32 25.59
CA GLU A 40 -3.40 -21.58 25.62
C GLU A 40 -4.18 -20.39 25.03
N GLU A 41 -3.71 -19.17 25.30
CA GLU A 41 -4.23 -17.94 24.73
C GLU A 41 -3.11 -17.20 23.99
N GLN A 42 -3.33 -16.92 22.71
CA GLN A 42 -2.43 -16.11 21.89
C GLN A 42 -3.23 -15.03 21.18
N GLY A 43 -3.06 -13.79 21.61
CA GLY A 43 -3.71 -12.61 21.02
C GLY A 43 -5.06 -12.24 21.65
N PRO A 44 -5.74 -11.23 21.09
CA PRO A 44 -6.99 -10.69 21.64
C PRO A 44 -8.22 -11.53 21.28
N GLU A 45 -9.31 -11.39 22.04
CA GLU A 45 -10.60 -11.98 21.70
C GLU A 45 -11.18 -11.36 20.43
N ILE A 46 -11.53 -12.19 19.45
CA ILE A 46 -12.12 -11.76 18.18
C ILE A 46 -13.64 -11.96 18.24
N ARG A 47 -14.41 -10.85 18.18
CA ARG A 47 -15.88 -10.86 18.08
C ARG A 47 -16.34 -10.10 16.85
N GLY A 48 -17.31 -10.66 16.11
CA GLY A 48 -17.88 -9.97 14.96
C GLY A 48 -18.76 -10.85 14.08
N ARG A 49 -19.36 -10.24 13.07
CA ARG A 49 -20.04 -10.96 11.97
C ARG A 49 -19.05 -11.20 10.84
N LEU A 50 -19.15 -12.36 10.20
CA LEU A 50 -18.45 -12.60 8.93
C LEU A 50 -19.12 -11.76 7.84
N THR A 51 -18.40 -10.78 7.31
CA THR A 51 -18.90 -9.87 6.27
C THR A 51 -17.90 -9.72 5.14
N ARG A 52 -18.39 -9.23 3.99
CA ARG A 52 -17.56 -8.67 2.91
C ARG A 52 -17.87 -7.18 2.85
N ALA A 53 -17.24 -6.42 3.74
CA ALA A 53 -17.44 -4.99 3.86
C ALA A 53 -16.09 -4.27 3.86
N ARG A 54 -16.11 -3.00 3.45
CA ARG A 54 -14.94 -2.13 3.57
C ARG A 54 -14.66 -1.83 5.05
N ILE A 55 -13.39 -1.56 5.36
CA ILE A 55 -13.02 -1.13 6.71
C ILE A 55 -13.68 0.23 7.04
N PRO A 56 -14.20 0.42 8.27
CA PRO A 56 -14.92 1.64 8.63
C PRO A 56 -14.01 2.88 8.74
N ARG A 57 -12.69 2.68 8.93
CA ARG A 57 -11.70 3.76 9.04
C ARG A 57 -10.82 3.76 7.80
N ALA A 58 -11.37 4.17 6.66
CA ALA A 58 -10.58 4.41 5.46
C ALA A 58 -9.71 5.67 5.66
N ASN A 59 -8.46 5.62 5.23
CA ASN A 59 -7.57 6.79 5.21
C ASN A 59 -6.71 6.72 3.95
N ASP A 60 -7.36 6.96 2.82
CA ASP A 60 -6.77 6.74 1.50
C ASP A 60 -5.83 7.90 1.08
N TYR A 61 -5.99 9.10 1.64
CA TYR A 61 -5.31 10.32 1.16
C TYR A 61 -4.34 10.96 2.16
N GLN A 62 -4.61 10.90 3.48
CA GLN A 62 -3.81 11.64 4.46
C GLN A 62 -2.37 11.13 4.49
N GLN A 63 -2.17 9.81 4.55
CA GLN A 63 -0.84 9.21 4.64
C GLN A 63 -0.01 9.49 3.38
N ALA A 64 -0.64 9.43 2.20
CA ALA A 64 0.02 9.75 0.94
C ALA A 64 0.46 11.23 0.89
N GLY A 65 -0.39 12.15 1.36
CA GLY A 65 -0.08 13.58 1.39
C GLY A 65 1.04 13.91 2.38
N GLN A 66 0.98 13.33 3.58
CA GLN A 66 2.04 13.46 4.58
C GLN A 66 3.37 12.91 4.06
N ARG A 67 3.35 11.73 3.42
CA ARG A 67 4.55 11.14 2.82
C ARG A 67 5.15 12.05 1.74
N TYR A 68 4.32 12.64 0.89
CA TYR A 68 4.77 13.57 -0.14
C TYR A 68 5.41 14.84 0.45
N LEU A 69 4.83 15.41 1.50
CA LEU A 69 5.35 16.62 2.15
C LEU A 69 6.65 16.39 2.93
N LEU A 70 6.86 15.17 3.42
CA LEU A 70 8.07 14.78 4.13
C LEU A 70 9.24 14.47 3.18
N MET A 71 8.99 14.28 1.88
CA MET A 71 10.02 14.06 0.85
C MET A 71 10.93 15.27 0.65
N GLU A 72 12.19 14.97 0.33
CA GLU A 72 13.12 15.98 -0.15
C GLU A 72 12.62 16.58 -1.48
N GLN A 73 13.01 17.83 -1.76
CA GLN A 73 12.50 18.52 -2.96
C GLN A 73 12.84 17.75 -4.25
N TRP A 74 14.04 17.17 -4.34
CA TRP A 74 14.45 16.40 -5.51
C TRP A 74 13.66 15.10 -5.68
N GLU A 75 13.27 14.44 -4.58
CA GLU A 75 12.41 13.26 -4.61
C GLU A 75 11.01 13.63 -5.12
N ARG A 76 10.45 14.76 -4.65
CA ARG A 76 9.16 15.29 -5.13
C ARG A 76 9.22 15.59 -6.61
N ASP A 77 10.30 16.19 -7.08
CA ASP A 77 10.50 16.51 -8.50
C ASP A 77 10.56 15.23 -9.36
N ASP A 78 11.32 14.23 -8.92
CA ASP A 78 11.44 12.96 -9.62
C ASP A 78 10.10 12.17 -9.60
N LEU A 79 9.37 12.20 -8.49
CA LEU A 79 8.04 11.61 -8.38
C LEU A 79 7.05 12.26 -9.36
N VAL A 80 6.94 13.60 -9.35
CA VAL A 80 6.07 14.35 -10.26
C VAL A 80 6.43 14.04 -11.71
N LYS A 81 7.72 14.05 -12.05
CA LYS A 81 8.19 13.73 -13.41
C LYS A 81 7.77 12.34 -13.85
N ASN A 82 7.90 11.34 -12.97
CA ASN A 82 7.50 9.97 -13.27
C ASN A 82 5.98 9.84 -13.45
N LEU A 83 5.18 10.47 -12.58
CA LEU A 83 3.72 10.48 -12.68
C LEU A 83 3.27 11.13 -13.99
N VAL A 84 3.78 12.32 -14.32
CA VAL A 84 3.47 13.01 -15.58
C VAL A 84 3.88 12.18 -16.80
N GLY A 85 5.07 11.58 -16.78
CA GLY A 85 5.58 10.76 -17.89
C GLY A 85 4.75 9.50 -18.17
N GLN A 86 4.10 8.93 -17.14
CA GLN A 86 3.19 7.80 -17.28
C GLN A 86 1.77 8.26 -17.66
N LEU A 87 1.21 9.24 -16.95
CA LEU A 87 -0.17 9.70 -17.14
C LEU A 87 -0.41 10.39 -18.47
N SER A 88 0.60 11.08 -19.01
CA SER A 88 0.52 11.70 -20.35
C SER A 88 0.21 10.70 -21.48
N ARG A 89 0.41 9.40 -21.25
CA ARG A 89 0.12 8.32 -22.21
C ARG A 89 -1.26 7.70 -22.01
N CYS A 90 -1.96 8.03 -20.93
CA CYS A 90 -3.28 7.53 -20.63
C CYS A 90 -4.37 8.35 -21.31
N ASP A 91 -5.58 7.79 -21.42
CA ASP A 91 -6.74 8.53 -21.92
C ASP A 91 -7.14 9.68 -20.98
N ARG A 92 -7.74 10.73 -21.55
CA ARG A 92 -8.12 11.95 -20.82
C ARG A 92 -8.95 11.70 -19.54
N PRO A 93 -9.98 10.81 -19.53
CA PRO A 93 -10.74 10.53 -18.30
C PRO A 93 -9.90 9.93 -17.17
N VAL A 94 -8.84 9.17 -17.51
CA VAL A 94 -7.91 8.61 -16.52
C VAL A 94 -7.01 9.71 -15.97
N GLN A 95 -6.50 10.59 -16.82
CA GLN A 95 -5.69 11.75 -16.41
C GLN A 95 -6.47 12.64 -15.43
N GLU A 96 -7.69 13.03 -15.81
CA GLU A 96 -8.58 13.85 -14.99
C GLU A 96 -8.89 13.19 -13.65
N ARG A 97 -9.23 11.89 -13.66
CA ARG A 97 -9.51 11.15 -12.43
C ARG A 97 -8.28 11.07 -11.51
N MET A 98 -7.09 10.88 -12.07
CA MET A 98 -5.86 10.81 -11.26
C MET A 98 -5.48 12.17 -10.68
N VAL A 99 -5.61 13.25 -11.45
CA VAL A 99 -5.38 14.62 -10.95
C VAL A 99 -6.36 14.95 -9.83
N TRP A 100 -7.63 14.55 -9.95
CA TRP A 100 -8.61 14.68 -8.86
C TRP A 100 -8.14 13.98 -7.57
N HIS A 101 -7.64 12.73 -7.67
CA HIS A 101 -7.10 12.02 -6.51
C HIS A 101 -5.87 12.73 -5.94
N PHE A 102 -4.95 13.21 -6.78
CA PHE A 102 -3.75 13.90 -6.29
C PHE A 102 -4.07 15.22 -5.60
N LEU A 103 -5.07 15.97 -6.05
CA LEU A 103 -5.52 17.19 -5.36
C LEU A 103 -6.10 16.88 -3.96
N LEU A 104 -6.73 15.71 -3.77
CA LEU A 104 -7.13 15.24 -2.44
C LEU A 104 -5.94 14.78 -1.58
N VAL A 105 -4.93 14.14 -2.19
CA VAL A 105 -3.67 13.76 -1.54
C VAL A 105 -2.96 15.01 -1.02
N GLU A 106 -2.54 15.90 -1.91
CA GLU A 106 -1.89 17.18 -1.59
C GLU A 106 -2.02 18.13 -2.79
N ASN A 107 -2.32 19.40 -2.52
CA ASN A 107 -2.58 20.37 -3.57
C ASN A 107 -1.36 20.61 -4.46
N GLU A 108 -0.16 20.77 -3.87
CA GLU A 108 1.05 21.01 -4.66
C GLU A 108 1.33 19.84 -5.61
N LEU A 109 1.17 18.60 -5.15
CA LEU A 109 1.29 17.40 -5.99
C LEU A 109 0.26 17.42 -7.13
N GLY A 110 -1.03 17.63 -6.80
CA GLY A 110 -2.10 17.63 -7.80
C GLY A 110 -1.95 18.74 -8.84
N LEU A 111 -1.53 19.94 -8.42
CA LEU A 111 -1.28 21.07 -9.32
C LEU A 111 -0.10 20.80 -10.26
N ARG A 112 1.01 20.27 -9.74
CA ARG A 112 2.21 19.98 -10.56
C ARG A 112 1.98 18.85 -11.56
N VAL A 113 1.30 17.78 -11.12
CA VAL A 113 0.93 16.70 -12.04
C VAL A 113 -0.07 17.18 -13.07
N GLY A 114 -1.08 17.96 -12.64
CA GLY A 114 -2.09 18.57 -13.52
C GLY A 114 -1.48 19.47 -14.60
N GLU A 115 -0.55 20.35 -14.23
CA GLU A 115 0.21 21.19 -15.16
C GLU A 115 0.96 20.34 -16.20
N GLY A 116 1.61 19.26 -15.76
CA GLY A 116 2.36 18.37 -16.65
C GLY A 116 1.51 17.59 -17.66
N VAL A 117 0.21 17.36 -17.38
CA VAL A 117 -0.71 16.66 -18.29
C VAL A 117 -1.79 17.57 -18.90
N GLY A 118 -1.78 18.87 -18.61
CA GLY A 118 -2.75 19.83 -19.12
C GLY A 118 -4.16 19.65 -18.56
N VAL A 119 -4.27 19.35 -17.27
CA VAL A 119 -5.53 19.25 -16.52
C VAL A 119 -5.47 20.21 -15.33
N SER A 120 -6.45 21.11 -15.27
CA SER A 120 -6.60 22.09 -14.19
C SER A 120 -7.53 21.57 -13.09
N PRO A 121 -7.46 22.12 -11.86
CA PRO A 121 -8.44 21.81 -10.81
C PRO A 121 -9.89 22.06 -11.25
N GLN A 122 -10.13 23.07 -12.10
CA GLN A 122 -11.46 23.39 -12.60
C GLN A 122 -12.02 22.28 -13.51
N ASP A 123 -11.16 21.62 -14.29
CA ASP A 123 -11.57 20.50 -15.18
C ASP A 123 -12.11 19.31 -14.38
N VAL A 124 -11.66 19.14 -13.14
CA VAL A 124 -11.96 17.98 -12.30
C VAL A 124 -12.87 18.29 -11.11
N ALA A 125 -13.17 19.57 -10.84
CA ALA A 125 -13.96 20.00 -9.69
C ALA A 125 -15.39 19.40 -9.65
N GLY A 126 -15.95 19.08 -10.82
CA GLY A 126 -17.28 18.45 -10.94
C GLY A 126 -17.27 16.93 -10.80
N LEU A 127 -16.12 16.28 -10.61
CA LEU A 127 -16.04 14.83 -10.46
C LEU A 127 -16.47 14.41 -9.05
N GLU A 128 -17.51 13.59 -9.00
CA GLU A 128 -17.94 12.94 -7.78
C GLU A 128 -17.01 11.76 -7.40
N PRO A 129 -16.96 11.37 -6.12
CA PRO A 129 -16.27 10.16 -5.67
C PRO A 129 -16.75 8.91 -6.44
N LEU A 130 -15.84 7.94 -6.60
CA LEU A 130 -16.19 6.69 -7.28
C LEU A 130 -17.22 5.88 -6.50
N ALA A 131 -17.95 5.00 -7.20
CA ALA A 131 -18.91 4.10 -6.56
C ALA A 131 -18.23 3.24 -5.48
N GLY A 132 -18.77 3.27 -4.26
CA GLY A 132 -18.20 2.55 -3.11
C GLY A 132 -16.98 3.20 -2.46
N GLN A 133 -16.65 4.44 -2.86
CA GLN A 133 -15.61 5.23 -2.21
C GLN A 133 -16.16 5.97 -0.99
N ASP A 134 -15.68 5.59 0.19
CA ASP A 134 -15.99 6.27 1.44
C ASP A 134 -14.91 7.31 1.74
N LEU A 135 -15.28 8.59 1.58
CA LEU A 135 -14.42 9.71 1.97
C LEU A 135 -14.61 10.05 3.45
N THR A 136 -13.49 10.29 4.13
CA THR A 136 -13.49 10.81 5.51
C THR A 136 -14.05 12.24 5.54
N ASP A 137 -14.41 12.73 6.73
CA ASP A 137 -14.87 14.12 6.89
C ASP A 137 -13.79 15.14 6.46
N GLU A 138 -12.52 14.80 6.68
CA GLU A 138 -11.39 15.61 6.23
C GLU A 138 -11.30 15.63 4.70
N ASP A 139 -11.42 14.48 4.05
CA ASP A 139 -11.38 14.39 2.58
C ASP A 139 -12.54 15.14 1.93
N ARG A 140 -13.73 15.10 2.54
CA ARG A 140 -14.88 15.90 2.09
C ARG A 140 -14.63 17.40 2.23
N LYS A 141 -13.99 17.83 3.31
CA LYS A 141 -13.57 19.23 3.49
C LYS A 141 -12.51 19.63 2.46
N ARG A 142 -11.60 18.72 2.08
CA ARG A 142 -10.63 18.99 1.03
C ARG A 142 -11.28 19.03 -0.35
N LEU A 143 -12.24 18.17 -0.61
CA LEU A 143 -13.00 18.13 -1.86
C LEU A 143 -13.75 19.45 -2.11
N SER A 144 -14.31 20.09 -1.08
CA SER A 144 -15.01 21.37 -1.24
C SER A 144 -14.10 22.56 -1.58
N ARG A 145 -12.79 22.40 -1.44
CA ARG A 145 -11.76 23.40 -1.76
C ARG A 145 -10.66 22.81 -2.65
N LEU A 146 -11.04 21.94 -3.59
CA LEU A 146 -10.12 21.22 -4.45
C LEU A 146 -9.17 22.19 -5.18
N GLY A 147 -7.86 22.04 -4.98
CA GLY A 147 -6.83 22.95 -5.54
C GLY A 147 -6.52 24.19 -4.70
N GLU A 148 -7.28 24.48 -3.63
CA GLU A 148 -7.11 25.67 -2.77
C GLU A 148 -7.04 25.35 -1.26
N ASN A 149 -7.04 24.06 -0.91
CA ASN A 149 -6.63 23.58 0.41
C ASN A 149 -5.25 24.08 0.89
N PRO A 150 -5.09 24.30 2.19
CA PRO A 150 -3.77 24.45 2.78
C PRO A 150 -2.97 23.12 2.70
N PRO A 151 -1.62 23.20 2.77
CA PRO A 151 -0.79 22.03 2.95
C PRO A 151 -1.24 21.23 4.19
N ARG A 152 -1.10 19.91 4.14
CA ARG A 152 -1.37 19.06 5.31
C ARG A 152 -0.36 19.34 6.43
N ASP A 153 -0.82 19.14 7.66
CA ASP A 153 0.05 19.23 8.84
C ASP A 153 0.93 17.97 8.94
N VAL A 154 2.23 18.21 9.01
CA VAL A 154 3.29 17.20 9.19
C VAL A 154 4.15 17.50 10.41
N GLU A 155 3.75 18.45 11.26
CA GLU A 155 4.48 18.79 12.48
C GLU A 155 4.62 17.55 13.38
N GLY A 156 5.84 17.30 13.85
CA GLY A 156 6.15 16.14 14.69
C GLY A 156 6.23 14.80 13.95
N LEU A 157 6.04 14.76 12.63
CA LEU A 157 6.28 13.56 11.83
C LEU A 157 7.72 13.54 11.32
N THR A 158 8.36 12.38 11.43
CA THR A 158 9.69 12.12 10.86
C THR A 158 9.59 10.96 9.89
N MET A 159 10.13 11.17 8.69
CA MET A 159 10.17 10.12 7.69
C MET A 159 11.21 9.07 8.06
N THR A 160 10.79 7.80 8.11
CA THR A 160 11.71 6.68 8.34
C THR A 160 12.16 6.11 7.01
N HIS A 161 13.47 5.98 6.81
CA HIS A 161 14.06 5.37 5.63
C HIS A 161 14.82 4.10 6.02
N CYS A 162 14.73 3.06 5.20
CA CYS A 162 15.54 1.85 5.36
C CYS A 162 16.96 2.02 4.79
N VAL A 163 17.20 3.09 4.04
CA VAL A 163 18.44 3.42 3.31
C VAL A 163 18.72 4.91 3.54
N PRO A 164 19.99 5.37 3.56
CA PRO A 164 20.30 6.80 3.62
C PRO A 164 19.57 7.59 2.55
N ASP A 165 18.98 8.73 2.94
CA ASP A 165 18.28 9.63 2.04
C ASP A 165 19.27 10.57 1.36
N GLU A 166 19.96 10.05 0.34
CA GLU A 166 20.98 10.78 -0.41
C GLU A 166 20.71 10.67 -1.92
N ARG A 167 20.77 11.81 -2.60
CA ARG A 167 20.63 11.84 -4.06
C ARG A 167 21.88 11.27 -4.72
N HIS A 168 21.75 10.08 -5.31
CA HIS A 168 22.84 9.46 -6.07
C HIS A 168 23.08 10.23 -7.39
N THR A 169 24.23 10.89 -7.51
CA THR A 169 24.66 11.57 -8.73
C THR A 169 25.51 10.61 -9.59
N VAL A 170 24.97 10.18 -10.74
CA VAL A 170 25.75 9.39 -11.71
C VAL A 170 26.70 10.33 -12.44
N THR A 171 28.00 10.30 -12.11
CA THR A 171 29.04 10.92 -12.93
C THR A 171 29.22 10.09 -14.20
N ARG A 172 29.04 10.75 -15.36
CA ARG A 172 29.23 10.16 -16.69
C ARG A 172 30.64 10.39 -17.19
#